data_AF-A0A818NQK7-F1
#
_entry.id   AF-A0A818NQK7-F1
#
_cell.length_a   1.000
_cell.length_b   1.000
_cell.length_c   1.000
_cell.angle_alpha   90.00
_cell.angle_beta   90.00
_cell.angle_gamma   90.00
#
_symmetry.space_group_name_H-M   'P 1'
#
loop_
_entity.id
_entity.type
_entity.pdbx_description
1 polymer ?
#
loop_
_entity_poly.entity_id
_entity_poly.type
_entity_poly.pdbx_seq_one_letter_code
_entity_poly.pdbx_strand_id
1 'polypeptide(L)'
;MASKIYEKFQLKRIFLYRDRGTFFPEAQQLFQTSFNNCKQRLAVLAKDLGSCVERARPFYDACKQAEEAQSETQKAAQEYQRSVEIYRVAKETLSLAESKLLKADKREFDAAWQEYVNHATMKVMQAEQDKTRSERTHEEKSKLYQEYEQKRVTLQRSLKRSIVKSKPYFDAKENAEHELQVNKINTILLIFCFQ
;
A
#
# COMPACT_ATOMS: atom_id res chain seq x y z
N MET A 1 -19.80 -5.66 -54.83
CA MET A 1 -18.58 -5.30 -54.09
C MET A 1 -18.79 -5.22 -52.57
N ALA A 2 -19.94 -4.73 -52.08
CA ALA A 2 -20.28 -4.64 -50.65
C ALA A 2 -20.34 -5.99 -49.90
N SER A 3 -20.74 -7.09 -50.55
CA SER A 3 -20.85 -8.42 -49.91
C SER A 3 -19.49 -8.97 -49.43
N LYS A 4 -18.43 -8.84 -50.24
CA LYS A 4 -17.06 -9.27 -49.87
C LYS A 4 -16.46 -8.45 -48.73
N ILE A 5 -16.85 -7.18 -48.60
CA ILE A 5 -16.41 -6.31 -47.50
C ILE A 5 -17.10 -6.73 -46.20
N TYR A 6 -18.40 -7.01 -46.26
CA TYR A 6 -19.18 -7.48 -45.12
C TYR A 6 -18.67 -8.83 -44.61
N GLU A 7 -18.36 -9.77 -45.51
CA GLU A 7 -17.83 -11.09 -45.17
C GLU A 7 -16.43 -11.01 -44.54
N LYS A 8 -15.55 -10.12 -45.05
CA LYS A 8 -14.22 -9.85 -44.46
C LYS A 8 -14.33 -9.18 -43.08
N PHE A 9 -15.33 -8.33 -42.86
CA PHE A 9 -15.62 -7.71 -41.56
C PHE A 9 -16.17 -8.71 -40.55
N GLN A 10 -17.07 -9.61 -40.99
CA GLN A 10 -17.60 -10.69 -40.15
C GLN A 10 -16.52 -11.71 -39.78
N LEU A 11 -15.64 -12.07 -40.71
CA LEU A 11 -14.48 -12.93 -40.43
C LEU A 11 -13.49 -12.30 -39.46
N LYS A 12 -13.22 -10.99 -39.58
CA LYS A 12 -12.35 -10.26 -38.62
C LYS A 12 -12.98 -10.18 -37.23
N ARG A 13 -14.32 -10.01 -37.16
CA ARG A 13 -15.08 -10.12 -35.91
C ARG A 13 -14.99 -11.53 -35.33
N ILE A 14 -15.25 -12.58 -36.11
CA ILE A 14 -15.19 -13.98 -35.66
C ILE A 14 -13.77 -14.34 -35.19
N PHE A 15 -12.72 -13.85 -35.84
CA PHE A 15 -11.34 -14.01 -35.37
C PHE A 15 -11.11 -13.29 -34.03
N LEU A 16 -11.54 -12.04 -33.91
CA LEU A 16 -11.50 -11.26 -32.67
C LEU A 16 -12.40 -11.82 -31.56
N TYR A 17 -13.42 -12.64 -31.85
CA TYR A 17 -14.27 -13.32 -30.86
C TYR A 17 -13.77 -14.74 -30.54
N ARG A 18 -13.12 -15.42 -31.49
CA ARG A 18 -12.43 -16.70 -31.29
C ARG A 18 -11.21 -16.52 -30.38
N ASP A 19 -10.43 -15.46 -30.60
CA ASP A 19 -9.34 -15.03 -29.71
C ASP A 19 -9.85 -14.52 -28.35
N ARG A 20 -11.16 -14.38 -28.10
CA ARG A 20 -11.70 -13.97 -26.79
C ARG A 20 -12.12 -15.16 -25.92
N GLY A 21 -12.70 -16.19 -26.53
CA GLY A 21 -13.18 -17.37 -25.80
C GLY A 21 -12.05 -18.30 -25.33
N THR A 22 -10.93 -18.31 -26.05
CA THR A 22 -9.78 -19.15 -25.72
C THR A 22 -8.79 -18.43 -24.77
N PHE A 23 -8.71 -17.10 -24.87
CA PHE A 23 -7.67 -16.29 -24.23
C PHE A 23 -7.71 -16.28 -22.70
N PHE A 24 -8.90 -16.41 -22.10
CA PHE A 24 -9.02 -16.57 -20.65
C PHE A 24 -8.54 -17.95 -20.16
N PRO A 25 -9.00 -19.08 -20.74
CA PRO A 25 -8.39 -20.40 -20.50
C PRO A 25 -6.88 -20.43 -20.73
N GLU A 26 -6.37 -19.77 -21.78
CA GLU A 26 -4.94 -19.67 -22.07
C GLU A 26 -4.20 -18.86 -21.01
N ALA A 27 -4.75 -17.73 -20.56
CA ALA A 27 -4.17 -16.96 -19.46
C ALA A 27 -4.16 -17.75 -18.13
N GLN A 28 -5.20 -18.53 -17.85
CA GLN A 28 -5.23 -19.43 -16.69
C GLN A 28 -4.19 -20.55 -16.81
N GLN A 29 -4.07 -21.17 -17.99
CA GLN A 29 -3.09 -22.21 -18.26
C GLN A 29 -1.65 -21.67 -18.16
N LEU A 30 -1.40 -20.45 -18.65
CA LEU A 30 -0.12 -19.76 -18.52
C LEU A 30 0.22 -19.47 -17.05
N PHE A 31 -0.75 -18.97 -16.25
CA PHE A 31 -0.56 -18.79 -14.82
C PHE A 31 -0.23 -20.11 -14.12
N GLN A 32 -0.99 -21.17 -14.39
CA GLN A 32 -0.78 -22.49 -13.78
C GLN A 32 0.59 -23.08 -14.15
N THR A 33 0.99 -22.94 -15.42
CA THR A 33 2.31 -23.40 -15.91
C THR A 33 3.44 -22.60 -15.25
N SER A 34 3.32 -21.28 -15.22
CA SER A 34 4.28 -20.39 -14.55
C SER A 34 4.40 -20.73 -13.06
N PHE A 35 3.28 -20.96 -12.38
CA PHE A 35 3.23 -21.35 -10.97
C PHE A 35 3.96 -22.68 -10.73
N ASN A 36 3.68 -23.69 -11.55
CA ASN A 36 4.34 -24.99 -11.45
C ASN A 36 5.85 -24.89 -11.71
N ASN A 37 6.27 -24.12 -12.72
CA ASN A 37 7.68 -23.89 -13.02
C ASN A 37 8.40 -23.19 -11.87
N CYS A 38 7.81 -22.12 -11.30
CA CYS A 38 8.35 -21.44 -10.13
C CYS A 38 8.46 -22.38 -8.92
N LYS A 39 7.42 -23.17 -8.65
CA LYS A 39 7.42 -24.16 -7.55
C LYS A 39 8.52 -25.21 -7.72
N GLN A 40 8.72 -25.72 -8.93
CA GLN A 40 9.79 -26.68 -9.23
C GLN A 40 11.18 -26.07 -9.05
N ARG A 41 11.42 -24.87 -9.60
CA ARG A 41 12.69 -24.15 -9.43
C ARG A 41 13.03 -23.92 -7.95
N LEU A 42 12.05 -23.50 -7.15
CA LEU A 42 12.22 -23.30 -5.72
C LEU A 42 12.47 -24.62 -4.97
N ALA A 43 11.83 -25.72 -5.37
CA ALA A 43 12.04 -27.02 -4.76
C ALA A 43 13.47 -27.55 -5.00
N VAL A 44 14.02 -27.35 -6.21
CA VAL A 44 15.41 -27.70 -6.52
C VAL A 44 16.37 -26.88 -5.66
N LEU A 45 16.20 -25.55 -5.61
CA LEU A 45 17.04 -24.68 -4.78
C LEU A 45 16.95 -25.02 -3.28
N ALA A 46 15.76 -25.35 -2.78
CA ALA A 46 15.58 -25.78 -1.39
C ALA A 46 16.33 -27.08 -1.09
N LYS A 47 16.31 -28.04 -2.02
CA LYS A 47 17.03 -29.30 -1.91
C LYS A 47 18.54 -29.09 -1.91
N ASP A 48 19.06 -28.26 -2.80
CA ASP A 48 20.50 -28.01 -2.96
C ASP A 48 21.09 -27.23 -1.77
N LEU A 49 20.32 -26.30 -1.20
CA LEU A 49 20.76 -25.44 -0.10
C LEU A 49 20.56 -26.12 1.27
N GLY A 50 19.56 -26.98 1.40
CA GLY A 50 19.26 -27.74 2.61
C GLY A 50 18.80 -26.86 3.78
N SER A 51 19.26 -27.18 4.99
CA SER A 51 18.74 -26.57 6.24
C SER A 51 19.04 -25.08 6.41
N CYS A 52 19.90 -24.46 5.58
CA CYS A 52 20.18 -23.03 5.70
C CYS A 52 18.99 -22.16 5.28
N VAL A 53 18.11 -22.66 4.41
CA VAL A 53 16.88 -21.95 4.00
C VAL A 53 15.95 -21.77 5.20
N GLU A 54 15.66 -22.86 5.92
CA GLU A 54 14.80 -22.81 7.10
C GLU A 54 15.42 -22.03 8.26
N ARG A 55 16.75 -22.10 8.43
CA ARG A 55 17.44 -21.30 9.44
C ARG A 55 17.43 -19.80 9.15
N ALA A 56 17.39 -19.39 7.88
CA ALA A 56 17.36 -17.98 7.49
C ALA A 56 15.93 -17.40 7.45
N ARG A 57 14.89 -18.23 7.42
CA ARG A 57 13.48 -17.82 7.36
C ARG A 57 13.10 -16.75 8.39
N PRO A 58 13.47 -16.85 9.69
CA PRO A 58 13.11 -15.83 10.67
C PRO A 58 13.65 -14.43 10.34
N PHE A 59 14.82 -14.35 9.69
CA PHE A 59 15.40 -13.08 9.27
C PHE A 59 14.58 -12.44 8.14
N TYR A 60 14.24 -13.22 7.10
CA TYR A 60 13.45 -12.70 5.98
C TYR A 60 12.02 -12.33 6.40
N ASP A 61 11.41 -13.10 7.31
CA ASP A 61 10.11 -12.76 7.89
C ASP A 61 10.20 -11.45 8.69
N ALA A 62 11.25 -11.26 9.49
CA ALA A 62 11.48 -10.00 10.22
C ALA A 62 11.75 -8.82 9.29
N CYS A 63 12.44 -9.01 8.15
CA CYS A 63 12.60 -7.97 7.13
C CYS A 63 11.24 -7.52 6.58
N LYS A 64 10.36 -8.47 6.23
CA LYS A 64 9.02 -8.16 5.74
C LYS A 64 8.18 -7.43 6.78
N GLN A 65 8.20 -7.89 8.03
CA GLN A 65 7.50 -7.23 9.14
C GLN A 65 8.02 -5.80 9.37
N ALA A 66 9.33 -5.58 9.30
CA ALA A 66 9.92 -4.25 9.45
C ALA A 66 9.53 -3.32 8.30
N GLU A 67 9.48 -3.81 7.06
CA GLU A 67 9.06 -3.03 5.89
C GLU A 67 7.56 -2.66 5.96
N GLU A 68 6.70 -3.60 6.34
CA GLU A 68 5.27 -3.35 6.56
C GLU A 68 5.07 -2.30 7.67
N ALA A 69 5.71 -2.48 8.83
CA ALA A 69 5.64 -1.53 9.93
C ALA A 69 6.22 -0.15 9.56
N GLN A 70 7.27 -0.09 8.74
CA GLN A 70 7.82 1.16 8.23
C GLN A 70 6.80 1.89 7.35
N SER A 71 6.16 1.19 6.42
CA SER A 71 5.13 1.76 5.55
C SER A 71 3.95 2.29 6.36
N GLU A 72 3.49 1.54 7.36
CA GLU A 72 2.41 1.97 8.25
C GLU A 72 2.78 3.19 9.09
N THR A 73 4.01 3.24 9.58
CA THR A 73 4.55 4.40 10.33
C THR A 73 4.60 5.64 9.45
N GLN A 74 5.08 5.51 8.20
CA GLN A 74 5.11 6.61 7.25
C GLN A 74 3.70 7.15 6.94
N LYS A 75 2.72 6.26 6.75
CA LYS A 75 1.31 6.67 6.55
C LYS A 75 0.78 7.42 7.77
N ALA A 76 1.01 6.90 8.98
CA ALA A 76 0.59 7.57 10.20
C ALA A 76 1.31 8.91 10.43
N ALA A 77 2.57 9.02 10.03
CA ALA A 77 3.32 10.28 10.08
C ALA A 77 2.69 11.34 9.14
N GLN A 78 2.31 10.94 7.92
CA GLN A 78 1.62 11.83 6.98
C GLN A 78 0.25 12.27 7.50
N GLU A 79 -0.51 11.36 8.11
CA GLU A 79 -1.79 11.68 8.75
C GLU A 79 -1.61 12.66 9.92
N TYR A 80 -0.62 12.45 10.78
CA TYR A 80 -0.29 13.37 11.86
C TYR A 80 0.11 14.74 11.34
N GLN A 81 1.01 14.81 10.35
CA GLN A 81 1.40 16.08 9.71
C GLN A 81 0.20 16.83 9.15
N ARG A 82 -0.74 16.11 8.51
CA ARG A 82 -1.98 16.70 8.01
C ARG A 82 -2.85 17.24 9.15
N SER A 83 -3.01 16.49 10.24
CA SER A 83 -3.78 16.95 11.41
C SER A 83 -3.14 18.14 12.12
N VAL A 84 -1.81 18.19 12.20
CA VAL A 84 -1.05 19.36 12.70
C VAL A 84 -1.34 20.59 11.85
N GLU A 85 -1.32 20.44 10.53
CA GLU A 85 -1.58 21.55 9.60
C GLU A 85 -3.03 22.05 9.71
N ILE A 86 -4.00 21.14 9.80
CA ILE A 86 -5.41 21.50 10.01
C ILE A 86 -5.59 22.27 11.33
N TYR A 87 -4.94 21.80 12.41
CA TYR A 87 -4.96 22.49 13.70
C TYR A 87 -4.34 23.89 13.61
N ARG A 88 -3.20 24.03 12.92
CA ARG A 88 -2.55 25.34 12.68
C ARG A 88 -3.50 26.31 11.98
N VAL A 89 -4.11 25.88 10.87
CA VAL A 89 -5.08 26.69 10.11
C VAL A 89 -6.31 27.05 10.94
N ALA A 90 -6.81 26.12 11.76
CA ALA A 90 -7.94 26.38 12.66
C ALA A 90 -7.58 27.47 13.69
N LYS A 91 -6.39 27.42 14.30
CA LYS A 91 -5.92 28.45 15.23
C LYS A 91 -5.75 29.80 14.57
N GLU A 92 -5.23 29.84 13.35
CA GLU A 92 -5.10 31.08 12.57
C GLU A 92 -6.47 31.68 12.27
N THR A 93 -7.46 30.85 11.93
CA THR A 93 -8.84 31.28 11.72
C THR A 93 -9.44 31.90 12.98
N LEU A 94 -9.24 31.27 14.14
CA LEU A 94 -9.70 31.80 15.42
C LEU A 94 -8.99 33.12 15.78
N SER A 95 -7.67 33.19 15.62
CA SER A 95 -6.89 34.40 15.89
C SER A 95 -7.28 35.58 14.99
N LEU A 96 -7.61 35.32 13.73
CA LEU A 96 -8.16 36.32 12.81
C LEU A 96 -9.55 36.79 13.25
N ALA A 97 -10.39 35.89 13.78
CA ALA A 97 -11.69 36.25 14.35
C ALA A 97 -11.51 37.14 15.59
N GLU A 98 -10.65 36.75 16.53
CA GLU A 98 -10.34 37.53 17.74
C GLU A 98 -9.76 38.91 17.40
N SER A 99 -8.89 39.01 16.39
CA SER A 99 -8.32 40.28 15.95
C SER A 99 -9.36 41.23 15.34
N LYS A 100 -10.36 40.68 14.63
CA LYS A 100 -11.50 41.46 14.13
C LYS A 100 -12.37 41.95 15.28
N LEU A 101 -12.55 41.13 16.31
CA LEU A 101 -13.28 41.49 17.52
C LEU A 101 -12.74 42.74 18.21
N LEU A 102 -11.42 42.83 18.32
CA LEU A 102 -10.74 43.94 19.00
C LEU A 102 -10.83 45.26 18.24
N LYS A 103 -11.15 45.23 16.94
CA LYS A 103 -11.21 46.40 16.05
C LYS A 103 -12.65 46.82 15.70
N ALA A 104 -13.62 45.97 16.01
CA ALA A 104 -15.03 46.18 15.72
C ALA A 104 -15.69 47.10 16.76
N ASP A 105 -16.61 47.96 16.32
CA ASP A 105 -17.43 48.79 17.22
C ASP A 105 -18.54 47.94 17.88
N LYS A 106 -19.09 48.37 19.03
CA LYS A 106 -20.09 47.59 19.81
C LYS A 106 -21.33 47.17 19.01
N ARG A 107 -21.61 47.81 17.87
CA ARG A 107 -22.74 47.52 16.97
C ARG A 107 -22.49 46.37 15.99
N GLU A 108 -21.24 45.94 15.77
CA GLU A 108 -20.88 44.81 14.92
C GLU A 108 -20.86 43.46 15.67
N PHE A 109 -21.14 43.49 16.97
CA PHE A 109 -21.30 42.31 17.82
C PHE A 109 -22.73 41.75 17.71
N ASP A 110 -23.07 41.27 16.51
CA ASP A 110 -24.35 40.61 16.27
C ASP A 110 -24.32 39.12 16.67
N ALA A 111 -25.49 38.50 16.74
CA ALA A 111 -25.61 37.08 17.10
C ALA A 111 -24.87 36.16 16.11
N ALA A 112 -24.78 36.54 14.83
CA ALA A 112 -24.12 35.76 13.79
C ALA A 112 -22.60 35.71 13.99
N TRP A 113 -22.00 36.81 14.45
CA TRP A 113 -20.58 36.86 14.77
C TRP A 113 -20.22 35.99 15.99
N GLN A 114 -21.06 36.02 17.03
CA GLN A 114 -20.87 35.15 18.19
C GLN A 114 -20.98 33.67 17.83
N GLU A 115 -21.93 33.30 16.96
CA GLU A 115 -22.02 31.95 16.40
C GLU A 115 -20.78 31.56 15.60
N TYR A 116 -20.23 32.47 14.81
CA TYR A 116 -18.99 32.24 14.05
C TYR A 116 -17.80 31.94 14.97
N VAL A 117 -17.59 32.74 16.02
CA VAL A 117 -16.48 32.53 16.98
C VAL A 117 -16.65 31.21 17.75
N ASN A 118 -17.88 30.88 18.16
CA ASN A 118 -18.18 29.61 18.81
C ASN A 118 -17.84 28.42 17.90
N HIS A 119 -18.22 28.50 16.62
CA HIS A 119 -17.89 27.47 15.64
C HIS A 119 -16.39 27.37 15.35
N ALA A 120 -15.68 28.49 15.24
CA ALA A 120 -14.22 28.52 15.09
C ALA A 120 -13.53 27.86 16.30
N THR A 121 -14.01 28.15 17.51
CA THR A 121 -13.50 27.56 18.76
C THR A 121 -13.72 26.05 18.79
N MET A 122 -14.93 25.58 18.47
CA MET A 122 -15.23 24.15 18.36
C MET A 122 -14.32 23.45 17.34
N LYS A 123 -14.06 24.09 16.19
CA LYS A 123 -13.14 23.55 15.17
C LYS A 123 -11.71 23.43 15.67
N VAL A 124 -11.21 24.40 16.44
CA VAL A 124 -9.88 24.33 17.05
C VAL A 124 -9.80 23.15 18.03
N MET A 125 -10.82 22.99 18.88
CA MET A 125 -10.88 21.88 19.84
C MET A 125 -10.91 20.51 19.13
N GLN A 126 -11.73 20.37 18.09
CA GLN A 126 -11.80 19.13 17.31
C GLN A 126 -10.47 18.83 16.61
N ALA A 127 -9.86 19.83 15.97
CA ALA A 127 -8.58 19.67 15.30
C ALA A 127 -7.45 19.32 16.28
N GLU A 128 -7.49 19.83 17.52
CA GLU A 128 -6.55 19.46 18.58
C GLU A 128 -6.71 18.00 19.02
N GLN A 129 -7.95 17.54 19.16
CA GLN A 129 -8.24 16.15 19.48
C GLN A 129 -7.75 15.21 18.38
N ASP A 130 -8.01 15.54 17.11
CA ASP A 130 -7.59 14.75 15.96
C ASP A 130 -6.07 14.72 15.79
N LYS A 131 -5.39 15.87 16.04
CA LYS A 131 -3.93 15.95 16.13
C LYS A 131 -3.38 15.02 17.21
N THR A 132 -3.94 15.07 18.42
CA THR A 132 -3.48 14.24 19.54
C THR A 132 -3.71 12.74 19.27
N ARG A 133 -4.82 12.38 18.63
CA ARG A 133 -5.12 11.00 18.26
C ARG A 133 -4.15 10.46 17.20
N SER A 134 -3.90 11.25 16.16
CA SER A 134 -2.97 10.89 15.08
C SER A 134 -1.52 10.82 15.58
N GLU A 135 -1.13 11.68 16.52
CA GLU A 135 0.16 11.63 17.22
C GLU A 135 0.38 10.31 17.93
N ARG A 136 -0.56 9.90 18.80
CA ARG A 136 -0.49 8.61 19.51
C ARG A 136 -0.38 7.43 18.56
N THR A 137 -1.17 7.44 17.49
CA THR A 137 -1.14 6.37 16.47
C THR A 137 0.22 6.30 15.78
N HIS A 138 0.82 7.46 15.45
CA HIS A 138 2.16 7.53 14.87
C HIS A 138 3.23 7.04 15.85
N GLU A 139 3.15 7.41 17.12
CA GLU A 139 4.08 6.94 18.16
C GLU A 139 4.00 5.41 18.37
N GLU A 140 2.79 4.85 18.44
CA GLU A 140 2.57 3.42 18.60
C GLU A 140 3.17 2.63 17.43
N LYS A 141 2.90 3.06 16.18
CA LYS A 141 3.47 2.43 14.99
C LYS A 141 4.98 2.59 14.90
N SER A 142 5.50 3.76 15.29
CA SER A 142 6.95 4.01 15.35
C SER A 142 7.66 3.06 16.32
N LYS A 143 7.07 2.82 17.50
CA LYS A 143 7.61 1.85 18.48
C LYS A 143 7.62 0.44 17.89
N LEU A 144 6.52 0.03 17.28
CA LEU A 144 6.42 -1.29 16.64
C LEU A 144 7.47 -1.48 15.52
N TYR A 145 7.67 -0.46 14.67
CA TYR A 145 8.73 -0.46 13.67
C TYR A 145 10.12 -0.62 14.31
N GLN A 146 10.42 0.12 15.39
CA GLN A 146 11.69 -0.01 16.10
C GLN A 146 11.91 -1.41 16.67
N GLU A 147 10.88 -2.04 17.21
CA GLU A 147 10.96 -3.42 17.74
C GLU A 147 11.29 -4.43 16.62
N TYR A 148 10.59 -4.36 15.48
CA TYR A 148 10.87 -5.23 14.35
C TYR A 148 12.25 -4.97 13.73
N GLU A 149 12.68 -3.71 13.67
CA GLU A 149 14.00 -3.34 13.17
C GLU A 149 15.12 -3.88 14.07
N GLN A 150 14.96 -3.76 15.40
CA GLN A 150 15.90 -4.35 16.36
C GLN A 150 15.97 -5.88 16.23
N LYS A 151 14.81 -6.54 16.08
CA LYS A 151 14.75 -7.98 15.83
C LYS A 151 15.46 -8.36 14.53
N ARG A 152 15.23 -7.61 13.45
CA ARG A 152 15.88 -7.79 12.14
C ARG A 152 17.40 -7.70 12.27
N VAL A 153 17.91 -6.64 12.90
CA VAL A 153 19.36 -6.43 13.11
C VAL A 153 19.97 -7.54 13.96
N THR A 154 19.27 -7.99 15.01
CA THR A 154 19.72 -9.09 15.87
C THR A 154 19.84 -10.39 15.08
N LEU A 155 18.83 -10.72 14.28
CA LEU A 155 18.82 -11.91 13.42
C LEU A 155 19.86 -11.82 12.30
N GLN A 156 20.09 -10.63 11.74
CA GLN A 156 21.12 -10.40 10.72
C GLN A 156 22.52 -10.75 11.26
N ARG A 157 22.79 -10.37 12.52
CA ARG A 157 24.07 -10.66 13.18
C ARG A 157 24.22 -12.15 13.49
N SER A 158 23.19 -12.79 14.05
CA SER A 158 23.26 -14.18 14.49
C SER A 158 23.20 -15.19 13.33
N LEU A 159 22.52 -14.87 12.22
CA LEU A 159 22.27 -15.79 11.10
C LEU A 159 23.08 -15.48 9.83
N LYS A 160 24.13 -14.64 9.92
CA LYS A 160 24.90 -14.13 8.76
C LYS A 160 25.27 -15.20 7.72
N ARG A 161 25.79 -16.34 8.15
CA ARG A 161 26.19 -17.44 7.24
C ARG A 161 24.99 -18.09 6.53
N SER A 162 23.91 -18.33 7.27
CA SER A 162 22.68 -18.90 6.73
C SER A 162 22.06 -17.97 5.70
N ILE A 163 21.99 -16.67 6.00
CA ILE A 163 21.45 -15.62 5.12
C ILE A 163 22.21 -15.58 3.79
N VAL A 164 23.55 -15.51 3.85
CA VAL A 164 24.37 -15.45 2.62
C VAL A 164 24.17 -16.70 1.77
N LYS A 165 24.14 -17.89 2.39
CA LYS A 165 23.96 -19.15 1.66
C LYS A 165 22.54 -19.31 1.10
N SER A 166 21.51 -18.85 1.82
CA SER A 166 20.11 -18.96 1.39
C SER A 166 19.68 -17.89 0.40
N LYS A 167 20.47 -16.83 0.21
CA LYS A 167 20.13 -15.69 -0.65
C LYS A 167 19.61 -16.08 -2.05
N PRO A 168 20.25 -17.00 -2.80
CA PRO A 168 19.75 -17.39 -4.14
C PRO A 168 18.32 -17.95 -4.12
N TYR A 169 17.92 -18.63 -3.05
CA TYR A 169 16.55 -19.13 -2.90
C TYR A 169 15.56 -18.00 -2.65
N PHE A 170 15.88 -17.06 -1.76
CA PHE A 170 14.98 -15.94 -1.45
C PHE A 170 14.87 -14.94 -2.61
N ASP A 171 15.96 -14.68 -3.33
CA ASP A 171 15.93 -13.86 -4.55
C ASP A 171 15.08 -14.54 -5.65
N ALA A 172 15.21 -15.86 -5.83
CA ALA A 172 14.38 -16.62 -6.77
C ALA A 172 12.90 -16.66 -6.35
N LYS A 173 12.63 -16.70 -5.03
CA LYS A 173 11.28 -16.69 -4.47
C LYS A 173 10.61 -15.33 -4.70
N GLU A 174 11.32 -14.24 -4.46
CA GLU A 174 10.83 -12.88 -4.71
C GLU A 174 10.50 -12.66 -6.19
N ASN A 175 11.40 -13.06 -7.10
CA ASN A 175 11.15 -13.00 -8.54
C ASN A 175 9.92 -13.84 -8.95
N ALA A 176 9.80 -15.05 -8.40
CA ALA A 176 8.63 -15.89 -8.65
C ALA A 176 7.34 -15.26 -8.12
N GLU A 177 7.36 -14.65 -6.94
CA GLU A 177 6.21 -13.94 -6.38
C GLU A 177 5.81 -12.75 -7.25
N HIS A 178 6.77 -11.98 -7.76
CA HIS A 178 6.53 -10.88 -8.69
C HIS A 178 5.95 -11.35 -10.03
N GLU A 179 6.55 -12.36 -10.67
CA GLU A 179 6.04 -12.95 -11.92
C GLU A 179 4.59 -13.45 -11.75
N LEU A 180 4.30 -14.12 -10.62
CA LEU A 180 2.96 -14.62 -10.33
C LEU A 180 1.96 -13.51 -10.03
N GLN A 181 2.37 -12.43 -9.36
CA GLN A 181 1.51 -11.26 -9.16
C GLN A 181 1.14 -10.60 -10.48
N VAL A 182 2.10 -10.40 -11.38
CA VAL A 182 1.86 -9.83 -12.72
C VAL A 182 0.89 -10.72 -13.50
N ASN A 183 1.14 -12.03 -13.53
CA ASN A 183 0.25 -12.96 -14.22
C ASN A 183 -1.15 -12.99 -13.61
N LYS A 184 -1.28 -12.92 -12.28
CA LYS A 184 -2.58 -12.84 -11.59
C LYS A 184 -3.33 -11.55 -11.92
N ILE A 185 -2.65 -10.40 -11.91
CA ILE A 185 -3.25 -9.11 -12.29
C ILE A 185 -3.70 -9.16 -13.75
N ASN A 186 -2.88 -9.71 -14.65
CA ASN A 186 -3.27 -9.90 -16.04
C ASN A 186 -4.53 -10.77 -16.15
N THR A 187 -4.60 -11.93 -15.47
CA THR A 187 -5.82 -12.75 -15.47
C THR A 187 -7.03 -12.00 -14.92
N ILE A 188 -6.88 -11.21 -13.85
CA ILE A 188 -7.97 -10.43 -13.24
C ILE A 188 -8.43 -9.30 -14.18
N LEU A 189 -7.50 -8.54 -14.78
CA LEU A 189 -7.82 -7.51 -15.76
C LEU A 189 -8.54 -8.10 -16.98
N LEU A 190 -8.19 -9.32 -17.39
CA LEU A 190 -8.91 -10.03 -18.45
C LEU A 190 -10.30 -10.52 -18.04
N ILE A 191 -10.60 -10.65 -16.75
CA ILE A 191 -11.97 -10.87 -16.29
C ILE A 191 -12.75 -9.55 -16.36
N PHE A 192 -12.18 -8.46 -15.83
CA PHE A 192 -12.85 -7.16 -15.73
C PHE A 192 -12.98 -6.42 -17.07
N CYS A 193 -12.04 -6.57 -18.01
CA CYS A 193 -12.13 -5.96 -19.34
C CYS A 193 -13.09 -6.71 -20.29
N PHE A 194 -13.55 -7.90 -19.90
CA PHE A 194 -14.38 -8.78 -20.74
C PHE A 194 -15.74 -9.14 -20.11
N GLN A 195 -16.08 -8.55 -18.95
CA GLN A 195 -17.45 -8.41 -18.42
C GLN A 195 -18.05 -7.06 -18.82
#